data_AF-A0A1I0VPZ9-F1
#
_entry.id   AF-A0A1I0VPZ9-F1
#
_cell.length_a   1.000
_cell.length_b   1.000
_cell.length_c   1.000
_cell.angle_alpha   90.00
_cell.angle_beta   90.00
_cell.angle_gamma   90.00
#
_symmetry.space_group_name_H-M   'P 1'
#
loop_
_entity.id
_entity.type
_entity.pdbx_description
1 polymer ?
#
loop_
_entity_poly.entity_id
_entity_poly.type
_entity_poly.pdbx_seq_one_letter_code
_entity_poly.pdbx_strand_id
1 'polypeptide(L)'
;MSTFLNGISNQAVMPNSEIAKQTVSPSEAHQNFADTLKTAIDSVNDAQIASDKKTEAMAKGEIDDLHDVMITAQKASVTLESSVQIQRKVIDAYNEMMRMQI
;
A
#
# COMPACT_ATOMS: atom_id res chain seq x y z
N MET A 1 18.64 53.03 -34.06
CA MET A 1 19.55 52.53 -32.99
C MET A 1 18.94 52.95 -31.67
N SER A 2 18.17 52.04 -31.08
CA SER A 2 17.32 52.27 -29.92
C SER A 2 18.09 51.99 -28.63
N THR A 3 18.23 52.99 -27.77
CA THR A 3 18.48 52.78 -26.33
C THR A 3 17.91 53.98 -25.59
N PHE A 4 16.83 53.79 -24.85
CA PHE A 4 16.63 54.31 -23.50
C PHE A 4 15.59 53.42 -22.83
N LEU A 5 16.09 52.54 -21.97
CA LEU A 5 15.28 51.71 -21.08
C LEU A 5 14.58 52.63 -20.08
N ASN A 6 13.27 52.77 -20.24
CA ASN A 6 12.40 53.47 -19.33
C ASN A 6 11.52 52.45 -18.58
N GLY A 7 11.43 52.62 -17.27
CA GLY A 7 10.29 52.15 -16.48
C GLY A 7 10.40 50.75 -15.91
N ILE A 8 10.95 50.64 -14.71
CA ILE A 8 10.70 49.55 -13.78
C ILE A 8 9.21 49.60 -13.44
N SER A 9 8.40 48.78 -14.12
CA SER A 9 6.98 48.58 -13.82
C SER A 9 6.78 47.17 -13.28
N ASN A 10 6.76 47.10 -11.94
CA ASN A 10 5.84 46.30 -11.16
C ASN A 10 5.59 44.85 -11.64
N GLN A 11 6.45 43.95 -11.18
CA GLN A 11 6.24 42.50 -11.29
C GLN A 11 5.05 42.11 -10.40
N ALA A 12 3.86 42.05 -10.99
CA ALA A 12 2.69 41.48 -10.36
C ALA A 12 2.95 39.99 -10.07
N VAL A 13 2.75 39.61 -8.81
CA VAL A 13 2.70 38.24 -8.32
C VAL A 13 1.69 37.47 -9.16
N MET A 14 2.15 36.48 -9.92
CA MET A 14 1.28 35.52 -10.59
C MET A 14 0.79 34.48 -9.56
N PRO A 15 -0.52 34.27 -9.41
CA PRO A 15 -1.05 33.22 -8.56
C PRO A 15 -1.13 31.88 -9.31
N ASN A 16 -0.95 30.82 -8.52
CA ASN A 16 -1.49 29.47 -8.74
C ASN A 16 -0.80 28.58 -9.79
N SER A 17 0.17 27.78 -9.33
CA SER A 17 0.47 26.48 -9.95
C SER A 17 -0.80 25.63 -9.89
N GLU A 18 -1.48 25.49 -11.03
CA GLU A 18 -2.48 24.46 -11.24
C GLU A 18 -1.78 23.10 -11.12
N ILE A 19 -1.95 22.44 -9.98
CA ILE A 19 -1.77 20.99 -9.90
C ILE A 19 -2.86 20.41 -10.78
N ALA A 20 -2.51 20.06 -12.02
CA ALA A 20 -3.36 19.30 -12.91
C ALA A 20 -3.74 18.00 -12.19
N LYS A 21 -4.94 17.98 -11.59
CA LYS A 21 -5.62 16.74 -11.17
C LYS A 21 -5.89 15.96 -12.44
N GLN A 22 -4.98 15.05 -12.76
CA GLN A 22 -5.19 14.03 -13.78
C GLN A 22 -6.32 13.14 -13.25
N THR A 23 -7.53 13.43 -13.69
CA THR A 23 -8.73 12.69 -13.35
C THR A 23 -8.69 11.39 -14.14
N VAL A 24 -8.07 10.37 -13.54
CA VAL A 24 -8.09 9.00 -14.06
C VAL A 24 -9.55 8.61 -14.27
N SER A 25 -9.92 8.25 -15.50
CA SER A 25 -11.29 7.86 -15.78
C SER A 25 -11.64 6.58 -15.00
N PRO A 26 -12.90 6.38 -14.59
CA PRO A 26 -13.31 5.15 -13.91
C PRO A 26 -12.97 3.87 -14.69
N SER A 27 -12.90 3.97 -16.03
CA SER A 27 -12.49 2.88 -16.91
C SER A 27 -10.98 2.58 -16.85
N GLU A 28 -10.12 3.61 -16.81
CA GLU A 28 -8.67 3.42 -16.62
C GLU A 28 -8.34 2.90 -15.22
N ALA A 29 -9.08 3.36 -14.20
CA ALA A 29 -8.94 2.84 -12.84
C ALA A 29 -9.32 1.35 -12.76
N HIS A 30 -10.36 0.92 -13.49
CA HIS A 30 -10.76 -0.49 -13.56
C HIS A 30 -9.72 -1.37 -14.27
N GLN A 31 -9.15 -0.89 -15.38
CA GLN A 31 -8.09 -1.61 -16.09
C GLN A 31 -6.83 -1.74 -15.24
N ASN A 32 -6.38 -0.66 -14.60
CA ASN A 32 -5.22 -0.68 -13.69
C ASN A 32 -5.45 -1.63 -12.49
N PHE A 33 -6.68 -1.69 -11.97
CA PHE A 33 -7.04 -2.63 -10.91
C PHE A 33 -7.01 -4.08 -11.41
N ALA A 34 -7.56 -4.36 -12.58
CA ALA A 34 -7.55 -5.69 -13.19
C ALA A 34 -6.12 -6.19 -13.46
N ASP A 35 -5.24 -5.31 -13.96
CA ASP A 35 -3.84 -5.63 -14.23
C ASP A 35 -3.04 -5.86 -12.93
N THR A 36 -3.31 -5.05 -11.90
CA THR A 36 -2.73 -5.25 -10.55
C THR A 36 -3.20 -6.57 -9.94
N LEU A 37 -4.49 -6.88 -10.06
CA LEU A 37 -5.07 -8.13 -9.55
C LEU A 37 -4.47 -9.34 -10.27
N LYS A 38 -4.34 -9.27 -11.60
CA LYS A 38 -3.68 -10.31 -12.39
C LYS A 38 -2.23 -10.54 -11.93
N THR A 39 -1.49 -9.46 -11.75
CA THR A 39 -0.10 -9.52 -11.27
C THR A 39 -0.01 -10.12 -9.86
N ALA A 40 -0.95 -9.77 -8.98
CA ALA A 40 -1.02 -10.34 -7.64
C ALA A 40 -1.31 -11.85 -7.67
N ILE A 41 -2.23 -12.30 -8.53
CA ILE A 41 -2.53 -13.74 -8.70
C ILE A 41 -1.30 -14.49 -9.24
N ASP A 42 -0.62 -13.93 -10.24
CA ASP A 42 0.60 -14.51 -10.82
C ASP A 42 1.72 -14.58 -9.74
N SER A 43 1.86 -13.54 -8.91
CA SER A 43 2.82 -13.53 -7.79
C SER A 43 2.49 -14.55 -6.70
N VAL A 44 1.21 -14.81 -6.42
CA VAL A 44 0.80 -15.84 -5.47
C VAL A 44 1.14 -17.23 -5.99
N ASN A 45 0.96 -17.47 -7.29
CA ASN A 45 1.36 -18.74 -7.92
C ASN A 45 2.87 -18.96 -7.82
N ASP A 46 3.68 -17.93 -8.09
CA ASP A 46 5.14 -18.02 -7.95
C ASP A 46 5.55 -18.26 -6.48
N ALA A 47 4.88 -17.61 -5.53
CA ALA A 47 5.10 -17.84 -4.10
C ALA A 47 4.72 -19.27 -3.68
N GLN A 48 3.66 -19.85 -4.24
CA GLN A 48 3.26 -21.23 -3.99
C GLN A 48 4.32 -22.22 -4.48
N ILE A 49 4.82 -22.06 -5.72
CA ILE A 49 5.89 -22.90 -6.28
C ILE A 49 7.17 -22.79 -5.43
N ALA A 50 7.51 -21.58 -5.00
CA ALA A 50 8.66 -21.36 -4.13
C ALA A 50 8.47 -22.01 -2.73
N SER A 51 7.25 -21.96 -2.19
CA SER A 51 6.88 -22.62 -0.94
C SER A 51 7.01 -24.13 -1.07
N ASP A 52 6.45 -24.74 -2.13
CA ASP A 52 6.51 -26.19 -2.35
C ASP A 52 7.95 -26.69 -2.40
N LYS A 53 8.83 -25.95 -3.10
CA LYS A 53 10.27 -26.25 -3.16
C LYS A 53 10.95 -26.11 -1.80
N LYS A 54 10.55 -25.14 -0.99
CA LYS A 54 11.07 -24.96 0.38
C LYS A 54 10.54 -26.03 1.34
N THR A 55 9.29 -26.46 1.19
CA THR A 55 8.69 -27.56 1.95
C THR A 55 9.36 -28.88 1.61
N GLU A 56 9.68 -29.11 0.34
CA GLU A 56 10.49 -30.27 -0.08
C GLU A 56 11.90 -30.23 0.52
N ALA A 57 12.53 -29.04 0.61
CA ALA A 57 13.81 -28.87 1.28
C ALA A 57 13.72 -29.06 2.80
N MET A 58 12.64 -28.59 3.44
CA MET A 58 12.40 -28.76 4.89
C MET A 58 12.12 -30.21 5.27
N ALA A 59 11.40 -30.95 4.42
CA ALA A 59 11.19 -32.39 4.60
C ALA A 59 12.50 -33.21 4.57
N LYS A 60 13.60 -32.62 4.08
CA LYS A 60 14.96 -33.21 4.15
C LYS A 60 15.62 -33.04 5.52
N GLY A 61 14.94 -32.44 6.50
CA GLY A 61 15.27 -32.59 7.93
C GLY A 61 16.21 -31.55 8.51
N GLU A 62 16.33 -30.37 7.91
CA GLU A 62 17.04 -29.25 8.51
C GLU A 62 16.04 -28.43 9.33
N ILE A 63 16.08 -28.53 10.66
CA ILE A 63 16.22 -27.42 11.63
C ILE A 63 15.95 -27.96 13.04
N ASP A 64 16.94 -27.67 13.90
CA ASP A 64 17.15 -28.12 15.26
C ASP A 64 17.07 -26.88 16.17
N ASP A 65 15.88 -26.48 16.64
CA ASP A 65 15.78 -25.50 17.75
C ASP A 65 14.36 -25.37 18.33
N LEU A 66 14.06 -26.19 19.35
CA LEU A 66 12.80 -26.14 20.11
C LEU A 66 12.55 -24.75 20.74
N HIS A 67 13.60 -23.98 21.01
CA HIS A 67 13.53 -22.65 21.58
C HIS A 67 12.89 -21.62 20.64
N ASP A 68 13.14 -21.73 19.33
CA ASP A 68 12.60 -20.79 18.34
C ASP A 68 11.09 -20.99 18.13
N VAL A 69 10.61 -22.24 18.26
CA VAL A 69 9.18 -22.56 18.20
C VAL A 69 8.41 -21.89 19.34
N MET A 70 8.95 -21.90 20.57
CA MET A 70 8.32 -21.26 21.73
C MET A 70 8.28 -19.74 21.60
N ILE A 71 9.38 -19.11 21.14
CA ILE A 71 9.42 -17.66 20.91
C ILE A 71 8.49 -17.26 19.78
N THR A 72 8.45 -18.05 18.69
CA THR A 72 7.55 -17.81 17.56
C THR A 72 6.09 -17.94 17.99
N ALA A 73 5.74 -18.94 18.82
CA ALA A 73 4.40 -19.10 19.37
C ALA A 73 3.98 -17.90 20.23
N GLN A 74 4.86 -17.42 21.12
CA GLN A 74 4.60 -16.24 21.94
C GLN A 74 4.42 -14.98 21.08
N LYS A 75 5.28 -14.78 20.08
CA LYS A 75 5.19 -13.66 19.14
C LYS A 75 3.89 -13.70 18.32
N ALA A 76 3.49 -14.88 17.86
CA ALA A 76 2.25 -15.08 17.11
C ALA A 76 1.02 -14.75 17.97
N SER A 77 0.99 -15.15 19.24
CA SER A 77 -0.10 -14.83 20.16
C SER A 77 -0.28 -13.31 20.33
N VAL A 78 0.81 -12.59 20.62
CA VAL A 78 0.76 -11.12 20.78
C VAL A 78 0.36 -10.41 19.48
N THR A 79 0.83 -10.90 18.34
CA THR A 79 0.48 -10.35 17.03
C THR A 79 -1.01 -10.54 16.74
N LEU A 80 -1.56 -11.72 17.02
CA LEU A 80 -2.97 -12.02 16.82
C LEU A 80 -3.86 -11.13 17.68
N GLU A 81 -3.53 -10.96 18.97
CA GLU A 81 -4.25 -10.05 19.87
C GLU A 81 -4.25 -8.61 19.34
N SER A 82 -3.10 -8.16 18.83
CA SER A 82 -2.96 -6.83 18.22
C SER A 82 -3.81 -6.69 16.95
N SER A 83 -3.84 -7.72 16.10
CA SER A 83 -4.66 -7.74 14.88
C SER A 83 -6.15 -7.63 15.20
N VAL A 84 -6.64 -8.28 16.26
CA VAL A 84 -8.04 -8.16 16.70
C VAL A 84 -8.36 -6.73 17.13
N GLN A 85 -7.44 -6.06 17.83
CA GLN A 85 -7.63 -4.65 18.22
C GLN A 85 -7.66 -3.72 17.01
N ILE A 86 -6.79 -3.95 16.01
CA ILE A 86 -6.78 -3.20 14.75
C ILE A 86 -8.08 -3.42 13.99
N GLN A 87 -8.55 -4.67 13.84
CA GLN A 87 -9.80 -4.99 13.17
C GLN A 87 -10.98 -4.23 13.79
N ARG A 88 -11.07 -4.22 15.13
CA ARG A 88 -12.10 -3.48 15.86
C ARG A 88 -12.06 -1.99 15.53
N LYS A 89 -10.88 -1.35 15.60
CA LYS A 89 -10.71 0.07 15.27
C LYS A 89 -11.07 0.40 13.81
N VAL A 90 -10.80 -0.50 12.86
CA VAL A 90 -11.16 -0.32 11.46
C VAL A 90 -12.68 -0.38 11.27
N ILE A 91 -13.37 -1.31 11.94
CA ILE A 91 -14.83 -1.39 11.93
C ILE A 91 -15.44 -0.13 12.55
N ASP A 92 -14.89 0.35 13.67
CA ASP A 92 -15.33 1.57 14.32
C ASP A 92 -15.15 2.80 13.41
N ALA A 93 -14.00 2.92 12.74
CA ALA A 93 -13.72 3.99 11.79
C ALA A 93 -14.66 3.96 10.57
N TYR A 94 -15.00 2.76 10.07
CA TYR A 94 -15.98 2.61 9.00
C TYR A 94 -17.38 3.08 9.44
N ASN A 95 -17.82 2.63 10.62
CA ASN A 95 -19.11 3.04 11.18
C ASN A 95 -19.17 4.55 11.44
N GLU A 96 -18.08 5.17 11.88
CA GLU A 96 -18.00 6.61 12.08
C GLU A 96 -18.12 7.39 10.76
N MET A 97 -17.43 6.95 9.70
CA MET A 97 -17.56 7.59 8.39
C MET A 97 -18.98 7.52 7.83
N MET A 98 -19.69 6.40 8.06
CA MET A 98 -21.11 6.29 7.65
C MET A 98 -22.02 7.24 8.43
N ARG A 99 -21.75 7.48 9.72
CA ARG A 99 -22.51 8.44 10.53
C ARG A 99 -22.31 9.90 10.10
N MET A 100 -21.19 10.23 9.46
CA MET A 100 -20.93 11.57 8.94
C MET A 100 -21.59 11.87 7.58
N GLN A 101 -22.07 10.85 6.85
CA GLN A 101 -22.61 11.00 5.49
C GLN A 101 -24.14 11.08 5.41
N ILE A 102 -24.86 11.00 6.54
CA ILE A 102 -26.31 11.27 6.61
C ILE A 102 -26.60 12.69 7.08
#